data_AF-A0A2E2N7N0-F1
#
_entry.id   AF-A0A2E2N7N0-F1
#
_cell.length_a   1.000
_cell.length_b   1.000
_cell.length_c   1.000
_cell.angle_alpha   90.00
_cell.angle_beta   90.00
_cell.angle_gamma   90.00
#
_symmetry.space_group_name_H-M   'P 1'
#
loop_
_entity.id
_entity.type
_entity.pdbx_description
1 polymer ?
#
loop_
_entity_poly.entity_id
_entity_poly.type
_entity_poly.pdbx_seq_one_letter_code
_entity_poly.pdbx_strand_id
1 'polypeptide(L)'
;LPTFSGSLDRYLWVPSLGDRSPMAAVTRGSPEGDTSLEEILTGVNRAFEPFNLRGGHVFVRRLHPLTLESLIDVVGGAAWSGVSHGTRAIMLDRGEVVTARGSSHGGETIDPDRLYLGRHGRWGRLVETLHLKLRLLTEAMSQTREVVARTGRPLFNITAEAFEADLHDAAAGLPRLWTAGVRLAHAGTALEIRLGGEGAGGAGFVVAPEDIGRGVYKPVLHAQATGGVASLLVRAVTTDGSLSTIESTLRSQERLAIGRSDLVALRLSVGGERVSLYAKIEEAAGLAAGEARLRTLPAELSARASEALSASQGVVIEGVRFDVLPSVSTPCDLHAMGVLCVRTLLVDGEQSLPMALDEVLSLATLAGEAGGATAAERIESVFMGDGRWAELLGPHRLVRERVGAQESLDLVPPDLWFETLGFVARLFPGRMAGAFARDLGDAPAKAAHRVFDAPLEELDHLLVRTRSLVVIDWKQNREVHGVLRRFQEGLDRAEAPVIPKLT
;
A
#
# COMPACT_ATOMS: atom_id res chain seq x y z
N LEU A 1 -32.00 28.65 -3.81
CA LEU A 1 -32.60 29.42 -4.91
C LEU A 1 -33.98 29.93 -4.51
N PRO A 2 -34.41 31.13 -4.97
CA PRO A 2 -35.79 31.57 -4.84
C PRO A 2 -36.73 30.49 -5.39
N THR A 3 -37.88 30.28 -4.75
CA THR A 3 -38.87 29.25 -5.11
C THR A 3 -39.37 29.37 -6.57
N PHE A 4 -39.15 30.52 -7.21
CA PHE A 4 -39.49 30.81 -8.60
C PHE A 4 -38.31 31.49 -9.33
N SER A 5 -37.19 30.78 -9.48
CA SER A 5 -36.09 31.25 -10.32
C SER A 5 -36.27 30.77 -11.78
N GLY A 6 -36.01 31.64 -12.76
CA GLY A 6 -35.97 31.27 -14.18
C GLY A 6 -34.66 30.61 -14.63
N SER A 7 -33.76 30.28 -13.69
CA SER A 7 -32.51 29.60 -14.01
C SER A 7 -32.79 28.16 -14.46
N LEU A 8 -32.14 27.76 -15.56
CA LEU A 8 -32.08 26.37 -16.04
C LEU A 8 -30.88 25.62 -15.46
N ASP A 9 -30.10 26.27 -14.60
CA ASP A 9 -28.94 25.68 -13.94
C ASP A 9 -29.39 24.70 -12.87
N ARG A 10 -28.64 23.60 -12.78
CA ARG A 10 -28.91 22.53 -11.82
C ARG A 10 -27.89 22.58 -10.72
N TYR A 11 -28.35 22.38 -9.48
CA TYR A 11 -27.54 22.47 -8.28
C TYR A 11 -27.52 21.12 -7.57
N LEU A 12 -26.36 20.74 -7.02
CA LEU A 12 -26.29 19.59 -6.11
C LEU A 12 -26.91 19.99 -4.76
N TRP A 13 -27.92 19.22 -4.33
CA TRP A 13 -28.52 19.34 -3.01
C TRP A 13 -28.23 18.09 -2.20
N VAL A 14 -27.65 18.26 -1.02
CA VAL A 14 -27.40 17.19 -0.06
C VAL A 14 -28.44 17.30 1.06
N PRO A 15 -29.49 16.46 1.07
CA PRO A 15 -30.61 16.61 2.00
C PRO A 15 -30.19 16.64 3.47
N SER A 16 -29.13 15.89 3.84
CA SER A 16 -28.61 15.83 5.20
C SER A 16 -27.91 17.12 5.68
N LEU A 17 -27.51 18.01 4.76
CA LEU A 17 -26.89 19.28 5.11
C LEU A 17 -27.88 20.44 5.21
N GLY A 18 -29.13 20.25 4.75
CA GLY A 18 -30.14 21.30 4.71
C GLY A 18 -29.58 22.56 4.05
N ASP A 19 -29.87 23.73 4.63
CA ASP A 19 -29.45 25.04 4.09
C ASP A 19 -27.92 25.23 4.02
N ARG A 20 -27.13 24.34 4.63
CA ARG A 20 -25.66 24.30 4.50
C ARG A 20 -25.18 23.46 3.33
N SER A 21 -26.08 22.86 2.56
CA SER A 21 -25.71 22.17 1.33
C SER A 21 -24.99 23.15 0.40
N PRO A 22 -23.81 22.81 -0.15
CA PRO A 22 -23.11 23.70 -1.05
C PRO A 22 -24.00 24.00 -2.27
N MET A 23 -24.15 25.28 -2.62
CA MET A 23 -24.76 25.68 -3.90
C MET A 23 -23.73 25.44 -5.00
N ALA A 24 -23.78 24.21 -5.47
CA ALA A 24 -22.84 23.61 -6.37
C ALA A 24 -23.44 23.55 -7.77
N ALA A 25 -23.13 24.52 -8.62
CA ALA A 25 -23.71 24.56 -9.95
C ALA A 25 -23.06 23.51 -10.86
N VAL A 26 -23.91 22.71 -11.50
CA VAL A 26 -23.50 21.55 -12.31
C VAL A 26 -23.31 21.94 -13.79
N THR A 27 -23.81 23.10 -14.20
CA THR A 27 -23.70 23.66 -15.55
C THR A 27 -22.51 24.62 -15.67
N ARG A 28 -21.82 24.61 -16.83
CA ARG A 28 -20.79 25.62 -17.13
C ARG A 28 -21.45 26.99 -17.33
N GLY A 29 -20.94 28.03 -16.65
CA GLY A 29 -21.46 29.39 -16.76
C GLY A 29 -22.49 29.77 -15.69
N SER A 30 -22.45 29.14 -14.52
CA SER A 30 -23.30 29.49 -13.38
C SER A 30 -23.06 30.92 -12.90
N PRO A 31 -24.04 31.53 -12.20
CA PRO A 31 -23.88 32.85 -11.59
C PRO A 31 -22.64 32.96 -10.68
N GLU A 32 -22.05 34.15 -10.59
CA GLU A 32 -20.94 34.43 -9.67
C GLU A 32 -21.35 34.17 -8.21
N GLY A 33 -20.58 33.33 -7.51
CA GLY A 33 -20.81 32.97 -6.10
C GLY A 33 -21.13 31.49 -5.84
N ASP A 34 -21.42 30.71 -6.89
CA ASP A 34 -21.66 29.27 -6.78
C ASP A 34 -20.34 28.47 -6.78
N THR A 35 -20.25 27.42 -5.96
CA THR A 35 -19.10 26.49 -5.98
C THR A 35 -19.14 25.69 -7.28
N SER A 36 -18.02 25.65 -8.00
CA SER A 36 -17.97 24.91 -9.26
C SER A 36 -17.96 23.40 -9.02
N LEU A 37 -18.48 22.63 -9.97
CA LEU A 37 -18.44 21.18 -9.90
C LEU A 37 -17.00 20.62 -9.81
N GLU A 38 -16.03 21.31 -10.43
CA GLU A 38 -14.60 20.95 -10.38
C GLU A 38 -14.01 21.11 -8.97
N GLU A 39 -14.48 22.07 -8.18
CA GLU A 39 -14.08 22.24 -6.78
C GLU A 39 -14.64 21.13 -5.87
N ILE A 40 -15.72 20.48 -6.30
CA ILE A 40 -16.42 19.43 -5.53
C ILE A 40 -15.94 18.03 -5.91
N LEU A 41 -15.66 17.81 -7.19
CA LEU A 41 -15.09 16.56 -7.71
C LEU A 41 -13.61 16.44 -7.28
N THR A 42 -13.39 15.82 -6.14
CA THR A 42 -12.06 15.63 -5.55
C THR A 42 -11.59 14.17 -5.59
N GLY A 43 -10.28 13.96 -5.47
CA GLY A 43 -9.65 12.64 -5.45
C GLY A 43 -9.84 11.89 -6.76
N VAL A 44 -10.21 10.61 -6.67
CA VAL A 44 -10.54 9.75 -7.82
C VAL A 44 -11.66 10.36 -8.68
N ASN A 45 -12.53 11.19 -8.09
CA ASN A 45 -13.65 11.77 -8.79
C ASN A 45 -13.26 12.95 -9.71
N ARG A 46 -12.04 13.49 -9.59
CA ARG A 46 -11.55 14.56 -10.49
C ARG A 46 -11.43 14.10 -11.94
N ALA A 47 -11.26 12.80 -12.14
CA ALA A 47 -11.21 12.17 -13.46
C ALA A 47 -12.58 12.07 -14.14
N PHE A 48 -13.66 12.39 -13.43
CA PHE A 48 -14.99 12.37 -14.02
C PHE A 48 -15.23 13.61 -14.88
N GLU A 49 -15.53 13.35 -16.13
CA GLU A 49 -16.04 14.33 -17.06
C GLU A 49 -17.57 14.34 -17.02
N PRO A 50 -18.19 15.54 -16.96
CA PRO A 50 -19.63 15.64 -17.00
C PRO A 50 -20.18 15.23 -18.37
N PHE A 51 -21.06 14.23 -18.41
CA PHE A 51 -21.76 13.77 -19.61
C PHE A 51 -23.28 13.96 -19.44
N ASN A 52 -23.94 14.47 -20.48
CA ASN A 52 -25.39 14.67 -20.48
C ASN A 52 -25.91 15.44 -19.24
N LEU A 53 -25.27 16.57 -18.90
CA LEU A 53 -25.61 17.41 -17.74
C LEU A 53 -27.10 17.79 -17.67
N ARG A 54 -27.75 17.95 -18.83
CA ARG A 54 -29.16 18.33 -18.93
C ARG A 54 -30.14 17.15 -18.83
N GLY A 55 -29.68 15.91 -18.96
CA GLY A 55 -30.53 14.73 -19.16
C GLY A 55 -30.40 13.61 -18.13
N GLY A 56 -29.76 13.85 -16.97
CA GLY A 56 -29.70 12.83 -15.91
C GLY A 56 -28.40 12.78 -15.09
N HIS A 57 -27.46 13.71 -15.30
CA HIS A 57 -26.22 13.82 -14.52
C HIS A 57 -25.40 12.52 -14.56
N VAL A 58 -24.90 12.17 -15.74
CA VAL A 58 -23.99 11.03 -15.88
C VAL A 58 -22.57 11.56 -15.80
N PHE A 59 -21.81 11.05 -14.85
CA PHE A 59 -20.36 11.25 -14.85
C PHE A 59 -19.72 10.11 -15.61
N VAL A 60 -18.90 10.44 -16.60
CA VAL A 60 -18.09 9.45 -17.31
C VAL A 60 -16.64 9.68 -16.96
N ARG A 61 -15.84 8.63 -16.93
CA ARG A 61 -14.38 8.77 -16.82
C ARG A 61 -13.76 8.22 -18.09
N ARG A 62 -12.62 8.77 -18.49
CA ARG A 62 -11.80 8.13 -19.51
C ARG A 62 -11.44 6.73 -19.01
N LEU A 63 -11.81 5.73 -19.81
CA LEU A 63 -11.42 4.34 -19.56
C LEU A 63 -9.96 4.19 -19.98
N HIS A 64 -9.12 3.82 -19.03
CA HIS A 64 -7.76 3.39 -19.31
C HIS A 64 -7.78 1.86 -19.29
N PRO A 65 -7.63 1.20 -20.45
CA PRO A 65 -7.88 -0.22 -20.56
C PRO A 65 -6.80 -1.12 -19.96
N LEU A 66 -5.61 -0.55 -19.73
CA LEU A 66 -4.47 -1.29 -19.24
C LEU A 66 -4.52 -1.31 -17.72
N THR A 67 -4.50 -2.48 -17.10
CA THR A 67 -4.30 -2.59 -15.65
C THR A 67 -2.82 -2.38 -15.31
N LEU A 68 -2.52 -1.98 -14.08
CA LEU A 68 -1.13 -1.92 -13.60
C LEU A 68 -0.41 -3.26 -13.81
N GLU A 69 -1.08 -4.38 -13.51
CA GLU A 69 -0.52 -5.71 -13.71
C GLU A 69 -0.12 -5.99 -15.16
N SER A 70 -1.01 -5.64 -16.10
CA SER A 70 -0.74 -5.81 -17.53
C SER A 70 0.44 -4.93 -17.97
N LEU A 71 0.53 -3.69 -17.46
CA LEU A 71 1.64 -2.79 -17.76
C LEU A 71 2.97 -3.35 -17.22
N ILE A 72 2.99 -3.83 -15.98
CA ILE A 72 4.19 -4.44 -15.36
C ILE A 72 4.70 -5.61 -16.19
N ASP A 73 3.79 -6.48 -16.64
CA ASP A 73 4.14 -7.61 -17.49
C ASP A 73 4.74 -7.14 -18.82
N VAL A 74 4.15 -6.13 -19.46
CA VAL A 74 4.68 -5.52 -20.69
C VAL A 74 6.07 -4.91 -20.48
N VAL A 75 6.28 -4.20 -19.37
CA VAL A 75 7.58 -3.65 -18.97
C VAL A 75 8.60 -4.75 -18.69
N GLY A 76 8.15 -5.92 -18.24
CA GLY A 76 8.95 -7.15 -18.11
C GLY A 76 9.16 -7.92 -19.42
N GLY A 77 8.67 -7.42 -20.56
CA GLY A 77 8.86 -8.04 -21.88
C GLY A 77 7.72 -8.94 -22.35
N ALA A 78 6.57 -8.97 -21.66
CA ALA A 78 5.38 -9.66 -22.15
C ALA A 78 4.80 -9.02 -23.42
N ALA A 79 4.15 -9.83 -24.25
CA ALA A 79 3.29 -9.31 -25.30
C ALA A 79 1.98 -8.79 -24.70
N TRP A 80 1.42 -7.72 -25.26
CA TRP A 80 0.09 -7.24 -24.92
C TRP A 80 -0.85 -7.41 -26.10
N SER A 81 -1.95 -8.12 -25.88
CA SER A 81 -2.94 -8.44 -26.91
C SER A 81 -4.00 -7.34 -27.09
N GLY A 82 -3.92 -6.23 -26.35
CA GLY A 82 -4.95 -5.18 -26.32
C GLY A 82 -6.14 -5.55 -25.43
N VAL A 83 -7.26 -4.84 -25.56
CA VAL A 83 -8.49 -5.14 -24.82
C VAL A 83 -9.29 -6.20 -25.56
N SER A 84 -9.51 -7.36 -24.94
CA SER A 84 -10.40 -8.36 -25.51
C SER A 84 -11.86 -7.89 -25.49
N HIS A 85 -12.51 -7.93 -26.65
CA HIS A 85 -13.95 -7.67 -26.81
C HIS A 85 -14.56 -8.75 -27.70
N GLY A 86 -15.05 -9.82 -27.06
CA GLY A 86 -15.49 -11.02 -27.76
C GLY A 86 -14.31 -11.71 -28.46
N THR A 87 -14.43 -11.95 -29.77
CA THR A 87 -13.37 -12.56 -30.60
C THR A 87 -12.38 -11.54 -31.17
N ARG A 88 -12.55 -10.24 -30.88
CA ARG A 88 -11.71 -9.16 -31.43
C ARG A 88 -11.01 -8.41 -30.31
N ALA A 89 -9.78 -7.97 -30.57
CA ALA A 89 -9.12 -7.00 -29.72
C ALA A 89 -9.55 -5.58 -30.13
N ILE A 90 -10.04 -4.77 -29.18
CA ILE A 90 -10.25 -3.34 -29.39
C ILE A 90 -8.94 -2.63 -29.03
N MET A 91 -8.40 -1.94 -30.02
CA MET A 91 -7.29 -1.00 -29.83
C MET A 91 -7.90 0.36 -29.50
N LEU A 92 -7.77 0.81 -28.25
CA LEU A 92 -8.39 2.05 -27.76
C LEU A 92 -7.52 3.29 -27.96
N ASP A 93 -6.40 3.16 -28.66
CA ASP A 93 -5.46 4.26 -28.90
C ASP A 93 -5.20 4.49 -30.39
N ARG A 94 -5.09 5.77 -30.79
CA ARG A 94 -4.93 6.24 -32.18
C ARG A 94 -3.48 6.21 -32.67
N GLY A 95 -2.52 5.95 -31.80
CA GLY A 95 -1.14 5.64 -32.16
C GLY A 95 -0.92 4.13 -32.22
N GLU A 96 -0.68 3.60 -33.42
CA GLU A 96 -0.28 2.21 -33.66
C GLU A 96 0.83 1.77 -32.69
N VAL A 97 0.54 1.02 -31.62
CA VAL A 97 1.61 0.28 -30.91
C VAL A 97 1.09 -1.05 -30.34
N VAL A 98 2.04 -1.97 -30.24
CA VAL A 98 2.09 -3.19 -29.40
C VAL A 98 1.52 -4.46 -30.03
N THR A 99 1.04 -4.47 -31.27
CA THR A 99 0.99 -5.75 -32.00
C THR A 99 2.35 -5.99 -32.64
N ALA A 100 3.04 -7.02 -32.16
CA ALA A 100 3.93 -7.81 -32.99
C ALA A 100 3.09 -8.28 -34.20
N ARG A 101 3.00 -7.46 -35.24
CA ARG A 101 2.43 -7.86 -36.51
C ARG A 101 3.42 -8.84 -37.13
N GLY A 102 3.22 -10.11 -36.81
CA GLY A 102 3.74 -11.25 -37.57
C GLY A 102 5.19 -11.62 -37.32
N SER A 103 5.43 -12.38 -36.26
CA SER A 103 6.26 -13.58 -36.40
C SER A 103 5.74 -14.65 -35.46
N SER A 104 4.94 -15.57 -36.01
CA SER A 104 4.57 -16.86 -35.43
C SER A 104 5.76 -17.82 -35.33
N HIS A 105 6.96 -17.28 -35.10
CA HIS A 105 8.18 -18.02 -34.79
C HIS A 105 8.67 -17.45 -33.46
N GLY A 106 8.73 -18.31 -32.44
CA GLY A 106 9.19 -17.92 -31.13
C GLY A 106 10.58 -17.29 -31.18
N GLY A 107 10.75 -16.20 -30.44
CA GLY A 107 12.04 -15.54 -30.23
C GLY A 107 12.12 -14.12 -30.80
N GLU A 108 12.38 -13.18 -29.89
CA GLU A 108 13.30 -12.04 -30.09
C GLU A 108 12.89 -10.73 -30.80
N THR A 109 11.63 -10.47 -31.14
CA THR A 109 11.27 -9.12 -31.65
C THR A 109 10.60 -8.25 -30.59
N ILE A 110 11.38 -7.86 -29.57
CA ILE A 110 11.03 -6.71 -28.73
C ILE A 110 11.21 -5.46 -29.58
N ASP A 111 10.11 -4.76 -29.83
CA ASP A 111 10.06 -3.47 -30.53
C ASP A 111 11.10 -2.49 -29.96
N PRO A 112 12.09 -2.06 -30.77
CA PRO A 112 13.23 -1.25 -30.31
C PRO A 112 12.83 0.13 -29.79
N ASP A 113 11.61 0.60 -30.08
CA ASP A 113 11.11 1.90 -29.65
C ASP A 113 10.42 1.85 -28.27
N ARG A 114 10.35 0.67 -27.63
CA ARG A 114 9.74 0.51 -26.30
C ARG A 114 10.64 0.95 -25.15
N LEU A 115 11.94 0.71 -25.28
CA LEU A 115 12.94 0.83 -24.22
C LEU A 115 14.18 1.55 -24.75
N TYR A 116 14.68 2.53 -24.01
CA TYR A 116 15.84 3.35 -24.31
C TYR A 116 17.13 2.51 -24.40
N LEU A 117 17.38 1.67 -23.41
CA LEU A 117 18.51 0.75 -23.35
C LEU A 117 18.19 -0.62 -23.96
N GLY A 118 16.95 -0.87 -24.40
CA GLY A 118 16.56 -2.13 -25.04
C GLY A 118 17.42 -2.50 -26.24
N ARG A 119 17.86 -1.48 -27.00
CA ARG A 119 18.81 -1.59 -28.13
C ARG A 119 20.21 -2.09 -27.74
N HIS A 120 20.56 -2.03 -26.46
CA HIS A 120 21.84 -2.49 -25.93
C HIS A 120 21.79 -3.94 -25.41
N GLY A 121 20.71 -4.67 -25.75
CA GLY A 121 20.53 -6.07 -25.42
C GLY A 121 19.89 -6.30 -24.06
N ARG A 122 19.93 -7.56 -23.59
CA ARG A 122 19.26 -8.03 -22.38
C ARG A 122 19.68 -7.31 -21.10
N TRP A 123 20.90 -6.78 -21.07
CA TRP A 123 21.47 -6.02 -19.96
C TRP A 123 20.85 -4.65 -19.77
N GLY A 124 20.78 -3.90 -20.87
CA GLY A 124 20.10 -2.61 -20.87
C GLY A 124 18.64 -2.74 -20.47
N ARG A 125 17.97 -3.79 -20.98
CA ARG A 125 16.58 -4.11 -20.62
C ARG A 125 16.42 -4.35 -19.12
N LEU A 126 17.26 -5.19 -18.50
CA LEU A 126 17.11 -5.54 -17.08
C LEU A 126 17.14 -4.32 -16.16
N VAL A 127 18.16 -3.47 -16.33
CA VAL A 127 18.35 -2.24 -15.53
C VAL A 127 17.24 -1.23 -15.78
N GLU A 128 16.86 -1.05 -17.05
CA GLU A 128 15.78 -0.14 -17.43
C GLU A 128 14.42 -0.62 -16.91
N THR A 129 14.14 -1.92 -16.97
CA THR A 129 12.94 -2.55 -16.42
C THR A 129 12.86 -2.36 -14.91
N LEU A 130 13.97 -2.49 -14.17
CA LEU A 130 14.02 -2.16 -12.73
C LEU A 130 13.60 -0.71 -12.50
N HIS A 131 14.21 0.24 -13.22
CA HIS A 131 13.92 1.66 -13.08
C HIS A 131 12.45 1.99 -13.36
N LEU A 132 11.91 1.50 -14.47
CA LEU A 132 10.52 1.74 -14.86
C LEU A 132 9.55 1.12 -13.84
N LYS A 133 9.81 -0.09 -13.36
CA LYS A 133 8.98 -0.75 -12.34
C LYS A 133 8.98 0.00 -11.01
N LEU A 134 10.13 0.46 -10.53
CA LEU A 134 10.22 1.29 -9.32
C LEU A 134 9.47 2.62 -9.49
N ARG A 135 9.51 3.22 -10.69
CA ARG A 135 8.77 4.44 -10.97
C ARG A 135 7.26 4.22 -10.88
N LEU A 136 6.75 3.13 -11.47
CA LEU A 136 5.34 2.78 -11.40
C LEU A 136 4.90 2.54 -9.94
N LEU A 137 5.73 1.88 -9.13
CA LEU A 137 5.46 1.70 -7.70
C LEU A 137 5.42 3.02 -6.93
N THR A 138 6.34 3.93 -7.24
CA THR A 138 6.41 5.27 -6.63
C THR A 138 5.16 6.08 -6.93
N GLU A 139 4.70 6.05 -8.18
CA GLU A 139 3.48 6.75 -8.60
C GLU A 139 2.22 6.11 -7.96
N ALA A 140 2.12 4.78 -7.96
CA ALA A 140 1.03 4.07 -7.28
C ALA A 140 0.96 4.44 -5.79
N MET A 141 2.09 4.42 -5.08
CA MET A 141 2.17 4.76 -3.66
C MET A 141 1.84 6.23 -3.40
N SER A 142 2.32 7.13 -4.27
CA SER A 142 2.05 8.57 -4.17
C SER A 142 0.56 8.86 -4.30
N GLN A 143 -0.14 8.18 -5.21
CA GLN A 143 -1.57 8.36 -5.38
C GLN A 143 -2.39 7.78 -4.22
N THR A 144 -2.01 6.61 -3.72
CA THR A 144 -2.60 6.07 -2.48
C THR A 144 -2.45 7.08 -1.35
N ARG A 145 -1.24 7.61 -1.13
CA ARG A 145 -0.98 8.63 -0.12
C ARG A 145 -1.83 9.88 -0.32
N GLU A 146 -1.92 10.41 -1.54
CA GLU A 146 -2.69 11.63 -1.83
C GLU A 146 -4.18 11.45 -1.55
N VAL A 147 -4.74 10.29 -1.91
CA VAL A 147 -6.14 9.99 -1.62
C VAL A 147 -6.37 9.84 -0.12
N VAL A 148 -5.52 9.10 0.59
CA VAL A 148 -5.60 8.96 2.06
C VAL A 148 -5.42 10.30 2.77
N ALA A 149 -4.55 11.18 2.28
CA ALA A 149 -4.32 12.51 2.86
C ALA A 149 -5.59 13.36 2.78
N ARG A 150 -6.33 13.21 1.69
CA ARG A 150 -7.56 13.96 1.41
C ARG A 150 -8.78 13.39 2.14
N THR A 151 -8.93 12.08 2.16
CA THR A 151 -10.07 11.41 2.79
C THR A 151 -9.90 11.25 4.29
N GLY A 152 -8.66 11.30 4.79
CA GLY A 152 -8.32 10.99 6.17
C GLY A 152 -8.54 9.52 6.54
N ARG A 153 -8.73 8.63 5.55
CA ARG A 153 -9.16 7.25 5.75
C ARG A 153 -8.28 6.28 4.95
N PRO A 154 -8.04 5.06 5.46
CA PRO A 154 -7.44 3.99 4.67
C PRO A 154 -8.35 3.60 3.50
N LEU A 155 -7.82 2.83 2.55
CA LEU A 155 -8.56 2.41 1.36
C LEU A 155 -9.07 0.97 1.49
N PHE A 156 -8.30 0.06 2.08
CA PHE A 156 -8.62 -1.36 2.32
C PHE A 156 -8.94 -2.22 1.08
N ASN A 157 -8.80 -1.65 -0.12
CA ASN A 157 -9.06 -2.32 -1.39
C ASN A 157 -7.93 -2.10 -2.41
N ILE A 158 -6.71 -1.81 -1.93
CA ILE A 158 -5.53 -1.72 -2.79
C ILE A 158 -5.20 -3.12 -3.33
N THR A 159 -5.27 -3.25 -4.65
CA THR A 159 -4.88 -4.43 -5.43
C THR A 159 -4.29 -3.95 -6.77
N ALA A 160 -3.74 -4.85 -7.60
CA ALA A 160 -3.25 -4.44 -8.92
C ALA A 160 -4.37 -3.92 -9.84
N GLU A 161 -5.60 -4.38 -9.64
CA GLU A 161 -6.79 -3.91 -10.37
C GLU A 161 -7.28 -2.55 -9.88
N ALA A 162 -6.88 -2.11 -8.68
CA ALA A 162 -7.21 -0.78 -8.18
C ALA A 162 -6.52 0.33 -8.99
N PHE A 163 -5.51 -0.02 -9.81
CA PHE A 163 -4.75 0.91 -10.63
C PHE A 163 -4.98 0.69 -12.11
N GLU A 164 -5.33 1.78 -12.79
CA GLU A 164 -5.38 1.91 -14.23
C GLU A 164 -4.03 2.45 -14.72
N ALA A 165 -3.51 1.93 -15.81
CA ALA A 165 -2.28 2.40 -16.44
C ALA A 165 -2.61 3.29 -17.65
N ASP A 166 -1.97 4.45 -17.72
CA ASP A 166 -2.02 5.35 -18.87
C ASP A 166 -0.72 5.27 -19.66
N LEU A 167 -0.84 5.31 -20.98
CA LEU A 167 0.30 5.37 -21.90
C LEU A 167 0.11 6.65 -22.71
N HIS A 168 0.75 7.73 -22.29
CA HIS A 168 0.71 8.97 -23.06
C HIS A 168 1.44 8.81 -24.39
N ASP A 169 1.01 9.58 -25.39
CA ASP A 169 1.73 9.72 -26.67
C ASP A 169 3.22 9.96 -26.38
N ALA A 170 4.10 9.29 -27.13
CA ALA A 170 5.53 9.43 -26.96
C ALA A 170 5.90 10.91 -27.12
N ALA A 171 6.25 11.58 -26.02
CA ALA A 171 6.84 12.91 -26.07
C ALA A 171 8.09 12.82 -26.95
N ALA A 172 8.33 13.81 -27.81
CA ALA A 172 9.39 13.78 -28.81
C ALA A 172 10.74 13.35 -28.20
N GLY A 173 11.18 12.13 -28.51
CA GLY A 173 12.48 11.57 -28.10
C GLY A 173 12.50 10.63 -26.90
N LEU A 174 11.37 10.34 -26.23
CA LEU A 174 11.31 9.32 -25.16
C LEU A 174 10.62 8.04 -25.63
N PRO A 175 11.12 6.85 -25.26
CA PRO A 175 10.44 5.59 -25.55
C PRO A 175 9.06 5.54 -24.87
N ARG A 176 8.11 4.84 -25.48
CA ARG A 176 6.70 4.86 -25.03
C ARG A 176 6.49 4.37 -23.59
N LEU A 177 7.27 3.39 -23.12
CA LEU A 177 7.11 2.90 -21.73
C LEU A 177 7.63 3.89 -20.68
N TRP A 178 8.42 4.90 -21.08
CA TRP A 178 8.84 5.99 -20.20
C TRP A 178 7.76 7.05 -20.02
N THR A 179 6.75 7.10 -20.87
CA THR A 179 5.61 7.98 -20.69
C THR A 179 4.46 7.29 -19.97
N ALA A 180 4.64 6.04 -19.55
CA ALA A 180 3.66 5.32 -18.77
C ALA A 180 3.44 5.99 -17.41
N GLY A 181 2.17 6.07 -17.01
CA GLY A 181 1.73 6.51 -15.70
C GLY A 181 0.70 5.54 -15.14
N VAL A 182 0.41 5.65 -13.85
CA VAL A 182 -0.57 4.79 -13.16
C VAL A 182 -1.50 5.64 -12.34
N ARG A 183 -2.79 5.33 -12.38
CA ARG A 183 -3.82 6.05 -11.65
C ARG A 183 -4.64 5.13 -10.76
N LEU A 184 -4.84 5.52 -9.50
CA LEU A 184 -5.80 4.86 -8.62
C LEU A 184 -7.23 5.09 -9.14
N ALA A 185 -7.87 4.00 -9.53
CA ALA A 185 -9.18 4.00 -10.19
C ALA A 185 -10.34 3.64 -9.24
N HIS A 186 -10.04 3.01 -8.10
CA HIS A 186 -11.05 2.61 -7.12
C HIS A 186 -11.11 3.60 -5.95
N ALA A 187 -12.32 3.92 -5.52
CA ALA A 187 -12.52 4.60 -4.24
C ALA A 187 -12.26 3.62 -3.10
N GLY A 188 -11.73 4.11 -1.98
CA GLY A 188 -11.54 3.29 -0.77
C GLY A 188 -12.85 2.73 -0.23
N THR A 189 -12.80 1.55 0.37
CA THR A 189 -13.96 0.87 0.97
C THR A 189 -14.07 1.09 2.47
N ALA A 190 -13.11 1.80 3.09
CA ALA A 190 -13.10 2.01 4.53
C ALA A 190 -14.36 2.72 5.05
N LEU A 191 -14.94 2.14 6.10
CA LEU A 191 -16.08 2.71 6.83
C LEU A 191 -15.63 3.17 8.21
N GLU A 192 -15.93 4.43 8.53
CA GLU A 192 -15.64 4.99 9.85
C GLU A 192 -16.86 4.81 10.76
N ILE A 193 -16.67 4.13 11.88
CA ILE A 193 -17.64 3.96 12.96
C ILE A 193 -17.22 4.89 14.10
N ARG A 194 -18.12 5.80 14.50
CA ARG A 194 -17.86 6.66 15.66
C ARG A 194 -18.14 5.88 16.94
N LEU A 195 -17.13 5.79 17.80
CA LEU A 195 -17.24 5.19 19.13
C LEU A 195 -17.39 6.27 20.20
N GLY A 196 -18.37 6.12 21.09
CA GLY A 196 -18.76 7.15 22.06
C GLY A 196 -19.72 8.17 21.43
N GLY A 197 -20.78 8.56 22.15
CA GLY A 197 -21.91 9.35 21.65
C GLY A 197 -21.55 10.69 20.97
N GLU A 198 -22.55 11.36 20.39
CA GLU A 198 -22.38 12.55 19.54
C GLU A 198 -21.62 13.72 20.19
N GLY A 199 -21.53 13.79 21.53
CA GLY A 199 -20.81 14.82 22.28
C GLY A 199 -19.37 14.48 22.70
N ALA A 200 -18.92 13.21 22.59
CA ALA A 200 -17.68 12.75 23.21
C ALA A 200 -16.38 13.01 22.42
N GLY A 201 -16.46 13.74 21.29
CA GLY A 201 -15.33 13.80 20.35
C GLY A 201 -14.90 12.41 19.86
N GLY A 202 -15.89 11.51 19.73
CA GLY A 202 -15.73 10.06 19.63
C GLY A 202 -14.58 9.61 18.73
N ALA A 203 -13.81 8.63 19.21
CA ALA A 203 -12.75 8.05 18.40
C ALA A 203 -13.38 7.33 17.20
N GLY A 204 -13.00 7.73 15.99
CA GLY A 204 -13.33 7.00 14.77
C GLY A 204 -12.59 5.67 14.76
N PHE A 205 -13.33 4.57 14.76
CA PHE A 205 -12.82 3.23 14.49
C PHE A 205 -13.11 2.90 13.03
N VAL A 206 -12.08 2.51 12.27
CA VAL A 206 -12.25 2.22 10.85
C VAL A 206 -12.39 0.72 10.65
N VAL A 207 -13.41 0.33 9.90
CA VAL A 207 -13.71 -1.06 9.55
C VAL A 207 -13.67 -1.23 8.05
N ALA A 208 -13.08 -2.33 7.59
CA ALA A 208 -13.27 -2.77 6.22
C ALA A 208 -14.62 -3.54 6.13
N PRO A 209 -15.55 -3.13 5.25
CA PRO A 209 -16.84 -3.80 5.10
C PRO A 209 -16.73 -5.23 4.56
N GLU A 210 -15.61 -5.56 3.91
CA GLU A 210 -15.30 -6.92 3.47
C GLU A 210 -14.35 -7.60 4.46
N ASP A 211 -14.50 -8.92 4.63
CA ASP A 211 -13.60 -9.74 5.45
C ASP A 211 -12.12 -9.44 5.14
N ILE A 212 -11.44 -8.80 6.10
CA ILE A 212 -9.99 -8.68 6.10
C ILE A 212 -9.43 -10.10 6.24
N GLY A 213 -8.47 -10.46 5.38
CA GLY A 213 -7.87 -11.81 5.33
C GLY A 213 -8.33 -12.70 4.18
N ARG A 214 -9.24 -12.25 3.31
CA ARG A 214 -9.49 -12.90 2.01
C ARG A 214 -8.63 -12.27 0.92
N GLY A 215 -7.65 -13.02 0.44
CA GLY A 215 -6.74 -12.61 -0.65
C GLY A 215 -5.41 -12.08 -0.16
N VAL A 216 -4.38 -12.24 -0.99
CA VAL A 216 -2.97 -11.94 -0.63
C VAL A 216 -2.70 -10.47 -0.29
N TYR A 217 -3.51 -9.54 -0.80
CA TYR A 217 -3.38 -8.10 -0.53
C TYR A 217 -3.88 -7.67 0.85
N LYS A 218 -4.67 -8.52 1.53
CA LYS A 218 -5.21 -8.21 2.85
C LYS A 218 -4.36 -8.95 3.89
N PRO A 219 -3.78 -8.25 4.87
CA PRO A 219 -2.99 -8.91 5.89
C PRO A 219 -3.86 -9.89 6.66
N VAL A 220 -3.29 -11.06 7.00
CA VAL A 220 -3.95 -11.99 7.91
C VAL A 220 -4.00 -11.34 9.29
N LEU A 221 -5.22 -10.97 9.72
CA LEU A 221 -5.43 -10.54 11.10
C LEU A 221 -5.31 -11.77 11.99
N HIS A 222 -4.20 -11.85 12.74
CA HIS A 222 -4.03 -12.88 13.76
C HIS A 222 -5.07 -12.76 14.89
N ALA A 223 -5.66 -11.58 15.06
CA ALA A 223 -6.86 -11.38 15.85
C ALA A 223 -8.09 -11.72 14.98
N GLN A 224 -8.48 -12.99 14.94
CA GLN A 224 -9.92 -13.27 14.88
C GLN A 224 -10.52 -12.56 16.09
N ALA A 225 -11.64 -11.84 15.92
CA ALA A 225 -12.31 -11.16 17.02
C ALA A 225 -12.48 -12.16 18.18
N THR A 226 -11.60 -12.04 19.17
CA THR A 226 -11.53 -13.00 20.27
C THR A 226 -12.43 -12.41 21.32
N GLY A 227 -13.53 -13.08 21.61
CA GLY A 227 -14.52 -12.61 22.54
C GLY A 227 -14.86 -13.69 23.54
N GLY A 228 -15.16 -13.25 24.75
CA GLY A 228 -15.35 -14.16 25.87
C GLY A 228 -16.04 -13.49 27.04
N VAL A 229 -15.98 -14.17 28.17
CA VAL A 229 -16.46 -13.66 29.46
C VAL A 229 -15.26 -13.49 30.38
N ALA A 230 -15.16 -12.32 30.99
CA ALA A 230 -14.07 -11.92 31.86
C ALA A 230 -14.60 -11.27 33.14
N SER A 231 -13.71 -11.11 34.11
CA SER A 231 -13.95 -10.25 35.26
C SER A 231 -13.20 -8.93 35.09
N LEU A 232 -13.83 -7.83 35.53
CA LEU A 232 -13.33 -6.48 35.38
C LEU A 232 -13.14 -5.85 36.74
N LEU A 233 -11.90 -5.59 37.14
CA LEU A 233 -11.59 -4.83 38.34
C LEU A 233 -11.50 -3.35 38.01
N VAL A 234 -12.45 -2.55 38.48
CA VAL A 234 -12.45 -1.08 38.29
C VAL A 234 -11.44 -0.45 39.25
N ARG A 235 -10.44 0.26 38.72
CA ARG A 235 -9.40 0.92 39.52
C ARG A 235 -9.72 2.37 39.78
N ALA A 236 -10.12 3.08 38.73
CA ALA A 236 -10.46 4.49 38.82
C ALA A 236 -11.54 4.80 37.79
N VAL A 237 -12.44 5.69 38.18
CA VAL A 237 -13.42 6.31 37.30
C VAL A 237 -13.17 7.80 37.36
N THR A 238 -12.86 8.39 36.21
CA THR A 238 -12.65 9.83 36.06
C THR A 238 -13.79 10.38 35.23
N THR A 239 -14.47 11.40 35.73
CA THR A 239 -15.56 12.07 35.00
C THR A 239 -15.12 13.49 34.67
N ASP A 240 -15.19 13.85 33.39
CA ASP A 240 -14.94 15.19 32.86
C ASP A 240 -16.22 15.68 32.15
N GLY A 241 -16.98 16.53 32.84
CA GLY A 241 -18.33 16.93 32.39
C GLY A 241 -19.30 15.74 32.33
N SER A 242 -19.84 15.45 31.14
CA SER A 242 -20.73 14.31 30.88
C SER A 242 -19.99 13.03 30.48
N LEU A 243 -18.66 13.10 30.32
CA LEU A 243 -17.85 11.99 29.83
C LEU A 243 -17.16 11.27 30.98
N SER A 244 -17.27 9.95 30.99
CA SER A 244 -16.59 9.10 31.98
C SER A 244 -15.53 8.24 31.30
N THR A 245 -14.36 8.18 31.92
CA THR A 245 -13.22 7.34 31.56
C THR A 245 -12.92 6.38 32.70
N ILE A 246 -12.70 5.11 32.39
CA ILE A 246 -12.50 4.06 33.38
C ILE A 246 -11.15 3.41 33.17
N GLU A 247 -10.34 3.38 34.22
CA GLU A 247 -9.15 2.54 34.30
C GLU A 247 -9.52 1.24 34.98
N SER A 248 -9.16 0.12 34.37
CA SER A 248 -9.56 -1.20 34.85
C SER A 248 -8.52 -2.28 34.54
N THR A 249 -8.68 -3.44 35.17
CA THR A 249 -7.95 -4.66 34.84
C THR A 249 -8.95 -5.72 34.41
N LEU A 250 -8.81 -6.18 33.17
CA LEU A 250 -9.55 -7.31 32.64
C LEU A 250 -8.82 -8.60 33.00
N ARG A 251 -9.56 -9.59 33.50
CA ARG A 251 -9.06 -10.94 33.79
C ARG A 251 -9.90 -11.95 33.03
N SER A 252 -9.27 -12.71 32.15
CA SER A 252 -9.92 -13.78 31.38
C SER A 252 -9.20 -15.11 31.59
N GLN A 253 -9.97 -16.21 31.57
CA GLN A 253 -9.40 -17.55 31.47
C GLN A 253 -8.96 -17.85 30.02
N GLU A 254 -9.45 -17.08 29.04
CA GLU A 254 -9.04 -17.17 27.65
C GLU A 254 -7.70 -16.45 27.45
N ARG A 255 -6.88 -16.96 26.52
CA ARG A 255 -5.62 -16.31 26.16
C ARG A 255 -5.92 -15.02 25.41
N LEU A 256 -5.72 -13.89 26.09
CA LEU A 256 -5.84 -12.56 25.49
C LEU A 256 -4.64 -12.30 24.56
N ALA A 257 -4.84 -12.50 23.25
CA ALA A 257 -3.89 -12.09 22.22
C ALA A 257 -4.32 -10.73 21.65
N ILE A 258 -4.12 -9.67 22.44
CA ILE A 258 -4.57 -8.32 22.09
C ILE A 258 -3.36 -7.50 21.65
N GLY A 259 -3.41 -6.96 20.43
CA GLY A 259 -2.40 -6.06 19.91
C GLY A 259 -2.42 -4.71 20.62
N ARG A 260 -1.29 -3.99 20.58
CA ARG A 260 -1.15 -2.67 21.23
C ARG A 260 -2.17 -1.64 20.73
N SER A 261 -2.48 -1.71 19.44
CA SER A 261 -3.41 -0.79 18.79
C SER A 261 -4.88 -1.23 18.92
N ASP A 262 -5.15 -2.47 19.32
CA ASP A 262 -6.51 -3.04 19.33
C ASP A 262 -7.42 -2.38 20.37
N LEU A 263 -8.73 -2.43 20.08
CA LEU A 263 -9.76 -1.99 20.99
C LEU A 263 -10.43 -3.18 21.65
N VAL A 264 -10.78 -3.04 22.92
CA VAL A 264 -11.58 -4.02 23.66
C VAL A 264 -12.97 -3.43 23.86
N ALA A 265 -13.98 -4.04 23.25
CA ALA A 265 -15.38 -3.71 23.48
C ALA A 265 -15.87 -4.49 24.70
N LEU A 266 -16.24 -3.80 25.77
CA LEU A 266 -16.74 -4.36 27.01
C LEU A 266 -18.25 -4.15 27.11
N ARG A 267 -18.99 -5.19 27.47
CA ARG A 267 -20.42 -5.13 27.75
C ARG A 267 -20.69 -5.66 29.15
N LEU A 268 -21.17 -4.78 30.02
CA LEU A 268 -21.39 -5.08 31.44
C LEU A 268 -22.73 -4.51 31.92
N SER A 269 -23.27 -5.13 32.98
CA SER A 269 -24.50 -4.66 33.63
C SER A 269 -24.14 -3.94 34.92
N VAL A 270 -24.33 -2.63 34.99
CA VAL A 270 -23.98 -1.81 36.16
C VAL A 270 -25.13 -0.87 36.49
N GLY A 271 -25.47 -0.77 37.78
CA GLY A 271 -26.61 0.04 38.22
C GLY A 271 -27.97 -0.46 37.73
N GLY A 272 -28.07 -1.66 37.15
CA GLY A 272 -29.30 -2.18 36.52
C GLY A 272 -29.44 -1.80 35.04
N GLU A 273 -28.43 -1.17 34.44
CA GLU A 273 -28.37 -0.82 33.02
C GLU A 273 -27.27 -1.62 32.31
N ARG A 274 -27.44 -1.86 31.01
CA ARG A 274 -26.38 -2.44 30.18
C ARG A 274 -25.55 -1.31 29.58
N VAL A 275 -24.25 -1.34 29.85
CA VAL A 275 -23.30 -0.34 29.38
C VAL A 275 -22.33 -1.01 28.40
N SER A 276 -22.08 -0.34 27.27
CA SER A 276 -21.04 -0.71 26.31
C SER A 276 -19.89 0.29 26.40
N LEU A 277 -18.69 -0.18 26.67
CA LEU A 277 -17.48 0.63 26.76
C LEU A 277 -16.46 0.13 25.74
N TYR A 278 -15.65 1.03 25.21
CA TYR A 278 -14.53 0.68 24.35
C TYR A 278 -13.25 1.08 25.05
N ALA A 279 -12.25 0.20 25.09
CA ALA A 279 -11.01 0.46 25.82
C ALA A 279 -9.77 0.16 25.00
N LYS A 280 -8.69 0.89 25.29
CA LYS A 280 -7.35 0.60 24.80
C LYS A 280 -6.56 -0.12 25.88
N ILE A 281 -5.62 -0.95 25.46
CA ILE A 281 -4.64 -1.54 26.38
C ILE A 281 -3.61 -0.50 26.78
N GLU A 282 -3.33 -0.42 28.07
CA GLU A 282 -2.14 0.23 28.59
C GLU A 282 -1.03 -0.81 28.72
N GLU A 283 0.12 -0.58 28.10
CA GLU A 283 1.32 -1.41 28.30
C GLU A 283 1.70 -1.36 29.78
N ALA A 284 1.47 -2.47 30.49
CA ALA A 284 1.89 -2.64 31.88
C ALA A 284 2.81 -3.84 31.98
N ALA A 285 4.08 -3.59 32.33
CA ALA A 285 5.03 -4.64 32.66
C ALA A 285 4.55 -5.41 33.91
N GLY A 286 4.65 -6.74 33.89
CA GLY A 286 4.44 -7.59 35.07
C GLY A 286 3.01 -8.10 35.31
N LEU A 287 2.11 -8.06 34.33
CA LEU A 287 0.80 -8.70 34.41
C LEU A 287 0.90 -10.23 34.18
N ALA A 288 0.04 -10.98 34.88
CA ALA A 288 -0.06 -12.43 34.67
C ALA A 288 -0.70 -12.76 33.31
N ALA A 289 -0.45 -13.96 32.79
CA ALA A 289 -1.09 -14.41 31.55
C ALA A 289 -2.62 -14.39 31.70
N GLY A 290 -3.33 -13.76 30.75
CA GLY A 290 -4.79 -13.58 30.79
C GLY A 290 -5.26 -12.30 31.50
N GLU A 291 -4.34 -11.45 31.99
CA GLU A 291 -4.66 -10.14 32.53
C GLU A 291 -4.25 -9.02 31.56
N ALA A 292 -5.10 -8.00 31.42
CA ALA A 292 -4.80 -6.80 30.65
C ALA A 292 -5.24 -5.54 31.40
N ARG A 293 -4.37 -4.53 31.46
CA ARG A 293 -4.75 -3.20 31.97
C ARG A 293 -5.38 -2.41 30.83
N LEU A 294 -6.56 -1.88 31.09
CA LEU A 294 -7.38 -1.18 30.11
C LEU A 294 -7.72 0.23 30.56
N ARG A 295 -7.77 1.14 29.61
CA ARG A 295 -8.35 2.48 29.78
C ARG A 295 -9.44 2.70 28.74
N THR A 296 -10.65 3.01 29.19
CA THR A 296 -11.75 3.26 28.27
C THR A 296 -11.56 4.56 27.48
N LEU A 297 -12.11 4.61 26.28
CA LEU A 297 -12.39 5.85 25.60
C LEU A 297 -13.44 6.64 26.42
N PRO A 298 -13.43 7.97 26.35
CA PRO A 298 -14.47 8.79 26.96
C PRO A 298 -15.85 8.38 26.43
N ALA A 299 -16.77 8.08 27.35
CA ALA A 299 -18.13 7.68 27.01
C ALA A 299 -19.15 8.48 27.80
N GLU A 300 -20.25 8.87 27.14
CA GLU A 300 -21.41 9.42 27.82
C GLU A 300 -22.15 8.29 28.54
N LEU A 301 -22.26 8.42 29.86
CA LEU A 301 -22.95 7.46 30.71
C LEU A 301 -24.15 8.13 31.37
N SER A 302 -25.21 7.36 31.64
CA SER A 302 -26.29 7.83 32.50
C SER A 302 -25.73 8.16 33.89
N ALA A 303 -26.33 9.13 34.59
CA ALA A 303 -25.91 9.48 35.96
C ALA A 303 -25.88 8.24 36.87
N ARG A 304 -26.90 7.38 36.73
CA ARG A 304 -27.02 6.11 37.46
C ARG A 304 -25.88 5.14 37.15
N ALA A 305 -25.53 4.95 35.88
CA ALA A 305 -24.43 4.08 35.49
C ALA A 305 -23.07 4.65 35.98
N SER A 306 -22.88 5.97 35.88
CA SER A 306 -21.65 6.65 36.33
C SER A 306 -21.45 6.54 37.85
N GLU A 307 -22.52 6.76 38.63
CA GLU A 307 -22.52 6.60 40.09
C GLU A 307 -22.24 5.15 40.48
N ALA A 308 -22.90 4.19 39.84
CA ALA A 308 -22.71 2.77 40.14
C ALA A 308 -21.30 2.27 39.77
N LEU A 309 -20.72 2.76 38.67
CA LEU A 309 -19.32 2.47 38.31
C LEU A 309 -18.33 3.10 39.28
N SER A 310 -18.58 4.35 39.71
CA SER A 310 -17.77 5.02 40.73
C SER A 310 -17.83 4.29 42.08
N ALA A 311 -19.01 3.82 42.48
CA ALA A 311 -19.20 2.99 43.68
C ALA A 311 -18.54 1.60 43.58
N SER A 312 -18.28 1.12 42.36
CA SER A 312 -17.62 -0.16 42.10
C SER A 312 -16.10 -0.05 42.06
N GLN A 313 -15.50 1.11 42.37
CA GLN A 313 -14.05 1.25 42.48
C GLN A 313 -13.48 0.27 43.53
N GLY A 314 -12.49 -0.52 43.12
CA GLY A 314 -11.90 -1.58 43.94
C GLY A 314 -12.69 -2.90 43.96
N VAL A 315 -13.87 -2.95 43.32
CA VAL A 315 -14.71 -4.15 43.25
C VAL A 315 -14.52 -4.86 41.91
N VAL A 316 -14.52 -6.19 41.95
CA VAL A 316 -14.50 -7.03 40.75
C VAL A 316 -15.93 -7.19 40.23
N ILE A 317 -16.15 -6.76 38.99
CA ILE A 317 -17.39 -6.99 38.26
C ILE A 317 -17.24 -8.30 37.48
N GLU A 318 -18.01 -9.30 37.85
CA GLU A 318 -18.01 -10.61 37.21
C GLU A 318 -18.91 -10.65 35.96
N GLY A 319 -18.63 -11.58 35.05
CA GLY A 319 -19.49 -11.84 33.90
C GLY A 319 -19.49 -10.75 32.81
N VAL A 320 -18.43 -9.95 32.73
CA VAL A 320 -18.26 -8.93 31.70
C VAL A 320 -17.97 -9.60 30.37
N ARG A 321 -18.82 -9.37 29.37
CA ARG A 321 -18.55 -9.83 28.01
C ARG A 321 -17.56 -8.89 27.37
N PHE A 322 -16.57 -9.43 26.69
CA PHE A 322 -15.62 -8.62 25.93
C PHE A 322 -15.47 -9.17 24.51
N ASP A 323 -15.20 -8.27 23.57
CA ASP A 323 -14.79 -8.59 22.21
C ASP A 323 -13.51 -7.79 21.88
N VAL A 324 -12.48 -8.44 21.35
CA VAL A 324 -11.28 -7.76 20.84
C VAL A 324 -11.52 -7.36 19.40
N LEU A 325 -11.44 -6.06 19.13
CA LEU A 325 -11.61 -5.44 17.83
C LEU A 325 -10.23 -5.05 17.30
N PRO A 326 -9.73 -5.73 16.24
CA PRO A 326 -8.43 -5.40 15.67
C PRO A 326 -8.45 -3.97 15.15
N SER A 327 -7.49 -3.14 15.57
CA SER A 327 -7.37 -1.79 15.03
C SER A 327 -6.60 -1.85 13.73
N VAL A 328 -7.32 -1.65 12.64
CA VAL A 328 -6.76 -1.59 11.29
C VAL A 328 -6.76 -0.14 10.79
N SER A 329 -5.70 0.23 10.08
CA SER A 329 -5.54 1.56 9.49
C SER A 329 -4.72 1.48 8.20
N THR A 330 -4.15 2.60 7.77
CA THR A 330 -3.31 2.74 6.56
C THR A 330 -2.10 1.81 6.48
N PRO A 331 -1.54 1.22 7.56
CA PRO A 331 -0.58 0.13 7.44
C PRO A 331 -1.12 -1.12 6.72
N CYS A 332 -2.44 -1.35 6.69
CA CYS A 332 -3.03 -2.38 5.83
C CYS A 332 -2.88 -2.05 4.34
N ASP A 333 -3.04 -0.78 3.96
CA ASP A 333 -2.77 -0.34 2.59
C ASP A 333 -1.28 -0.44 2.29
N LEU A 334 -0.40 -0.17 3.25
CA LEU A 334 1.04 -0.35 3.12
C LEU A 334 1.41 -1.83 2.88
N HIS A 335 0.78 -2.76 3.60
CA HIS A 335 0.91 -4.19 3.34
C HIS A 335 0.51 -4.54 1.90
N ALA A 336 -0.63 -4.03 1.42
CA ALA A 336 -1.07 -4.23 0.05
C ALA A 336 -0.09 -3.65 -0.97
N MET A 337 0.54 -2.50 -0.68
CA MET A 337 1.62 -1.95 -1.48
C MET A 337 2.87 -2.84 -1.45
N GLY A 338 3.18 -3.51 -0.33
CA GLY A 338 4.22 -4.55 -0.25
C GLY A 338 3.95 -5.69 -1.22
N VAL A 339 2.71 -6.21 -1.24
CA VAL A 339 2.29 -7.26 -2.18
C VAL A 339 2.38 -6.78 -3.64
N LEU A 340 2.01 -5.52 -3.92
CA LEU A 340 2.21 -4.92 -5.24
C LEU A 340 3.69 -4.84 -5.63
N CYS A 341 4.57 -4.50 -4.70
CA CYS A 341 6.01 -4.49 -4.96
C CYS A 341 6.52 -5.89 -5.31
N VAL A 342 6.08 -6.93 -4.57
CA VAL A 342 6.41 -8.33 -4.89
C VAL A 342 5.90 -8.70 -6.28
N ARG A 343 4.62 -8.41 -6.60
CA ARG A 343 4.05 -8.67 -7.93
C ARG A 343 4.81 -7.96 -9.04
N THR A 344 5.31 -6.77 -8.74
CA THR A 344 5.99 -5.92 -9.72
C THR A 344 7.42 -6.41 -9.97
N LEU A 345 8.16 -6.71 -8.92
CA LEU A 345 9.62 -6.91 -8.98
C LEU A 345 10.04 -8.38 -9.09
N LEU A 346 9.21 -9.31 -8.59
CA LEU A 346 9.60 -10.70 -8.34
C LEU A 346 8.70 -11.74 -9.00
N VAL A 347 7.72 -11.32 -9.78
CA VAL A 347 6.80 -12.22 -10.50
C VAL A 347 7.06 -12.11 -11.99
N ASP A 348 7.31 -13.26 -12.62
CA ASP A 348 7.59 -13.42 -14.04
C ASP A 348 6.74 -14.57 -14.62
N GLY A 349 7.17 -15.15 -15.75
CA GLY A 349 6.47 -16.30 -16.36
C GLY A 349 6.69 -17.64 -15.64
N GLU A 350 7.63 -17.72 -14.72
CA GLU A 350 8.06 -18.95 -14.02
C GLU A 350 7.72 -18.92 -12.52
N GLN A 351 7.74 -17.74 -11.90
CA GLN A 351 7.44 -17.53 -10.48
C GLN A 351 6.08 -16.86 -10.28
N SER A 352 5.20 -17.51 -9.53
CA SER A 352 3.87 -16.98 -9.21
C SER A 352 3.91 -16.02 -8.00
N LEU A 353 2.91 -15.12 -7.91
CA LEU A 353 2.79 -14.18 -6.79
C LEU A 353 2.74 -14.87 -5.41
N PRO A 354 1.96 -15.93 -5.18
CA PRO A 354 1.95 -16.60 -3.88
C PRO A 354 3.33 -17.15 -3.48
N MET A 355 4.07 -17.70 -4.43
CA MET A 355 5.43 -18.20 -4.18
C MET A 355 6.39 -17.06 -3.84
N ALA A 356 6.44 -16.02 -4.67
CA ALA A 356 7.32 -14.86 -4.43
C ALA A 356 7.00 -14.18 -3.08
N LEU A 357 5.71 -14.08 -2.73
CA LEU A 357 5.28 -13.46 -1.48
C LEU A 357 5.71 -14.29 -0.27
N ASP A 358 5.55 -15.62 -0.31
CA ASP A 358 5.97 -16.50 0.77
C ASP A 358 7.48 -16.42 1.02
N GLU A 359 8.28 -16.39 -0.05
CA GLU A 359 9.73 -16.23 0.03
C GLU A 359 10.13 -14.86 0.59
N VAL A 360 9.47 -13.77 0.20
CA VAL A 360 9.74 -12.43 0.76
C VAL A 360 9.36 -12.34 2.24
N LEU A 361 8.25 -12.93 2.65
CA LEU A 361 7.85 -12.95 4.07
C LEU A 361 8.81 -13.80 4.92
N SER A 362 9.30 -14.91 4.36
CA SER A 362 10.33 -15.75 4.97
C SER A 362 11.65 -15.00 5.09
N LEU A 363 12.09 -14.31 4.03
CA LEU A 363 13.27 -13.45 4.02
C LEU A 363 13.15 -12.34 5.07
N ALA A 364 12.01 -11.64 5.15
CA ALA A 364 11.78 -10.58 6.12
C ALA A 364 11.89 -11.08 7.57
N THR A 365 11.38 -12.29 7.84
CA THR A 365 11.47 -12.92 9.16
C THR A 365 12.92 -13.22 9.52
N LEU A 366 13.68 -13.87 8.62
CA LEU A 366 15.10 -14.19 8.83
C LEU A 366 15.96 -12.92 8.95
N ALA A 367 15.69 -11.91 8.14
CA ALA A 367 16.37 -10.61 8.22
C ALA A 367 16.05 -9.88 9.53
N GLY A 368 14.88 -10.12 10.14
CA GLY A 368 14.54 -9.61 11.47
C GLY A 368 15.43 -10.18 12.58
N GLU A 369 15.90 -11.42 12.42
CA GLU A 369 16.79 -12.12 13.35
C GLU A 369 18.28 -11.91 13.03
N ALA A 370 18.60 -11.55 11.79
CA ALA A 370 19.96 -11.27 11.34
C ALA A 370 20.55 -9.98 11.94
N GLY A 371 21.88 -9.97 12.09
CA GLY A 371 22.64 -8.78 12.46
C GLY A 371 22.79 -7.81 11.28
N GLY A 372 22.81 -6.51 11.56
CA GLY A 372 22.98 -5.46 10.56
C GLY A 372 22.39 -4.14 11.04
N ALA A 373 23.05 -3.02 10.72
CA ALA A 373 22.56 -1.69 11.05
C ALA A 373 21.38 -1.31 10.16
N THR A 374 21.46 -1.63 8.86
CA THR A 374 20.41 -1.32 7.88
C THR A 374 19.61 -2.56 7.47
N ALA A 375 18.47 -2.36 6.80
CA ALA A 375 17.71 -3.48 6.25
C ALA A 375 18.46 -4.17 5.10
N ALA A 376 19.15 -3.41 4.24
CA ALA A 376 19.96 -3.95 3.16
C ALA A 376 21.06 -4.89 3.67
N GLU A 377 21.80 -4.49 4.71
CA GLU A 377 22.85 -5.31 5.33
C GLU A 377 22.30 -6.62 5.91
N ARG A 378 21.10 -6.60 6.51
CA ARG A 378 20.45 -7.82 7.03
C ARG A 378 20.02 -8.75 5.91
N ILE A 379 19.48 -8.20 4.82
CA ILE A 379 19.10 -8.96 3.63
C ILE A 379 20.35 -9.58 3.00
N GLU A 380 21.42 -8.80 2.84
CA GLU A 380 22.71 -9.29 2.35
C GLU A 380 23.24 -10.44 3.21
N SER A 381 23.20 -10.31 4.54
CA SER A 381 23.62 -11.36 5.46
C SER A 381 22.85 -12.67 5.25
N VAL A 382 21.53 -12.59 4.97
CA VAL A 382 20.71 -13.78 4.70
C VAL A 382 21.03 -14.38 3.32
N PHE A 383 21.22 -13.55 2.30
CA PHE A 383 21.61 -14.00 0.95
C PHE A 383 22.98 -14.70 0.93
N MET A 384 23.96 -14.15 1.65
CA MET A 384 25.30 -14.73 1.73
C MET A 384 25.34 -16.03 2.54
N GLY A 385 24.39 -16.22 3.46
CA GLY A 385 24.23 -17.46 4.21
C GLY A 385 23.61 -18.61 3.41
N ASP A 386 22.85 -18.31 2.35
CA ASP A 386 22.11 -19.31 1.58
C ASP A 386 21.88 -18.88 0.12
N GLY A 387 22.61 -19.53 -0.80
CA GLY A 387 22.58 -19.19 -2.22
C GLY A 387 21.23 -19.38 -2.91
N ARG A 388 20.26 -20.09 -2.31
CA ARG A 388 18.92 -20.26 -2.89
C ARG A 388 18.18 -18.93 -3.05
N TRP A 389 18.49 -17.94 -2.22
CA TRP A 389 17.84 -16.63 -2.27
C TRP A 389 18.11 -15.90 -3.59
N ALA A 390 19.29 -16.10 -4.19
CA ALA A 390 19.59 -15.53 -5.50
C ALA A 390 18.68 -16.09 -6.60
N GLU A 391 18.35 -17.39 -6.57
CA GLU A 391 17.47 -18.05 -7.53
C GLU A 391 15.99 -17.70 -7.31
N LEU A 392 15.58 -17.52 -6.05
CA LEU A 392 14.19 -17.25 -5.69
C LEU A 392 13.82 -15.77 -5.78
N LEU A 393 14.75 -14.88 -5.43
CA LEU A 393 14.50 -13.44 -5.25
C LEU A 393 15.57 -12.58 -5.94
N GLY A 394 16.23 -13.09 -6.98
CA GLY A 394 17.24 -12.34 -7.73
C GLY A 394 16.65 -11.40 -8.79
N PRO A 395 17.44 -10.44 -9.31
CA PRO A 395 16.99 -9.47 -10.30
C PRO A 395 16.48 -10.08 -11.60
N HIS A 396 16.90 -11.30 -11.96
CA HIS A 396 16.42 -12.00 -13.15
C HIS A 396 14.89 -12.09 -13.24
N ARG A 397 14.17 -12.04 -12.11
CA ARG A 397 12.70 -12.01 -12.03
C ARG A 397 12.06 -10.73 -12.58
N LEU A 398 12.85 -9.69 -12.85
CA LEU A 398 12.35 -8.44 -13.40
C LEU A 398 11.86 -8.58 -14.86
N VAL A 399 12.43 -9.52 -15.62
CA VAL A 399 12.19 -9.70 -17.05
C VAL A 399 11.78 -11.15 -17.35
N ARG A 400 11.02 -11.35 -18.44
CA ARG A 400 10.66 -12.71 -18.93
C ARG A 400 11.76 -13.38 -19.76
N GLU A 401 12.76 -12.60 -20.16
CA GLU A 401 13.93 -13.13 -20.87
C GLU A 401 14.79 -13.96 -19.91
N ARG A 402 15.28 -15.11 -20.38
CA ARG A 402 16.11 -16.00 -19.55
C ARG A 402 17.45 -15.35 -19.24
N VAL A 403 17.66 -15.00 -17.98
CA VAL A 403 18.91 -14.52 -17.39
C VAL A 403 19.19 -15.36 -16.15
N GLY A 404 20.42 -15.84 -15.98
CA GLY A 404 20.78 -16.61 -14.77
C GLY A 404 20.77 -15.72 -13.52
N ALA A 405 20.47 -16.29 -12.34
CA ALA A 405 20.41 -15.55 -11.10
C ALA A 405 21.72 -14.79 -10.78
N GLN A 406 22.86 -15.50 -10.83
CA GLN A 406 24.16 -14.89 -10.60
C GLN A 406 24.47 -13.82 -11.65
N GLU A 407 24.22 -14.13 -12.92
CA GLU A 407 24.43 -13.20 -14.03
C GLU A 407 23.61 -11.91 -13.85
N SER A 408 22.40 -12.00 -13.29
CA SER A 408 21.55 -10.83 -13.02
C SER A 408 22.05 -9.95 -11.87
N LEU A 409 22.62 -10.54 -10.81
CA LEU A 409 23.25 -9.83 -9.70
C LEU A 409 24.55 -9.13 -10.09
N ASP A 410 25.16 -9.54 -11.20
CA ASP A 410 26.34 -8.89 -11.73
C ASP A 410 26.03 -7.58 -12.46
N LEU A 411 24.76 -7.37 -12.82
CA LEU A 411 24.30 -6.30 -13.70
C LEU A 411 23.48 -5.26 -12.94
N VAL A 412 22.66 -5.74 -12.00
CA VAL A 412 22.05 -4.89 -10.99
C VAL A 412 22.97 -4.95 -9.77
N PRO A 413 23.62 -3.83 -9.38
CA PRO A 413 24.52 -3.83 -8.23
C PRO A 413 23.89 -4.51 -7.01
N PRO A 414 24.55 -5.49 -6.39
CA PRO A 414 23.95 -6.27 -5.29
C PRO A 414 23.46 -5.40 -4.14
N ASP A 415 24.21 -4.35 -3.79
CA ASP A 415 23.83 -3.38 -2.77
C ASP A 415 22.50 -2.67 -3.11
N LEU A 416 22.31 -2.26 -4.36
CA LEU A 416 21.05 -1.68 -4.83
C LEU A 416 19.90 -2.68 -4.80
N TRP A 417 20.17 -3.95 -5.14
CA TRP A 417 19.15 -4.99 -5.10
C TRP A 417 18.75 -5.33 -3.65
N PHE A 418 19.71 -5.42 -2.73
CA PHE A 418 19.44 -5.66 -1.32
C PHE A 418 18.73 -4.49 -0.65
N GLU A 419 19.03 -3.24 -1.03
CA GLU A 419 18.22 -2.08 -0.65
C GLU A 419 16.78 -2.20 -1.17
N THR A 420 16.61 -2.62 -2.43
CA THR A 420 15.28 -2.82 -3.02
C THR A 420 14.48 -3.89 -2.27
N LEU A 421 15.08 -5.05 -1.97
CA LEU A 421 14.44 -6.10 -1.20
C LEU A 421 14.19 -5.70 0.26
N GLY A 422 15.13 -4.97 0.88
CA GLY A 422 14.98 -4.41 2.22
C GLY A 422 13.81 -3.44 2.30
N PHE A 423 13.66 -2.56 1.29
CA PHE A 423 12.49 -1.70 1.15
C PHE A 423 11.19 -2.51 1.09
N VAL A 424 11.13 -3.54 0.22
CA VAL A 424 9.93 -4.39 0.09
C VAL A 424 9.60 -5.11 1.38
N ALA A 425 10.58 -5.70 2.06
CA ALA A 425 10.40 -6.41 3.32
C ALA A 425 9.83 -5.51 4.44
N ARG A 426 10.24 -4.23 4.47
CA ARG A 426 9.78 -3.24 5.47
C ARG A 426 8.36 -2.74 5.24
N LEU A 427 7.77 -2.96 4.06
CA LEU A 427 6.37 -2.62 3.77
C LEU A 427 5.37 -3.52 4.51
N PHE A 428 5.81 -4.67 5.02
CA PHE A 428 4.98 -5.59 5.79
C PHE A 428 5.02 -5.24 7.29
N PRO A 429 3.95 -4.66 7.86
CA PRO A 429 4.00 -4.14 9.23
C PRO A 429 4.38 -5.20 10.25
N GLY A 430 5.33 -4.88 11.14
CA GLY A 430 5.76 -5.74 12.24
C GLY A 430 6.54 -7.00 11.85
N ARG A 431 6.86 -7.22 10.56
CA ARG A 431 7.57 -8.45 10.11
C ARG A 431 9.07 -8.44 10.34
N MET A 432 9.68 -7.26 10.36
CA MET A 432 11.12 -7.11 10.58
C MET A 432 11.43 -5.87 11.42
N ALA A 433 12.59 -5.89 12.08
CA ALA A 433 13.08 -4.70 12.76
C ALA A 433 13.28 -3.56 11.74
N GLY A 434 12.76 -2.38 12.08
CA GLY A 434 12.79 -1.21 11.19
C GLY A 434 11.68 -1.18 10.13
N ALA A 435 10.71 -2.10 10.13
CA ALA A 435 9.51 -1.99 9.30
C ALA A 435 8.87 -0.59 9.43
N PHE A 436 8.29 -0.08 8.34
CA PHE A 436 7.75 1.28 8.30
C PHE A 436 6.57 1.51 9.25
N ALA A 437 5.85 0.44 9.59
CA ALA A 437 4.81 0.41 10.61
C ALA A 437 5.03 -0.78 11.55
N ARG A 438 4.81 -0.57 12.84
CA ARG A 438 4.99 -1.61 13.86
C ARG A 438 3.88 -2.66 13.84
N ASP A 439 2.66 -2.22 13.58
CA ASP A 439 1.47 -3.07 13.46
C ASP A 439 0.47 -2.47 12.48
N LEU A 440 -0.67 -3.16 12.29
CA LEU A 440 -1.70 -2.79 11.31
C LEU A 440 -2.50 -1.53 11.70
N GLY A 441 -2.41 -1.10 12.95
CA GLY A 441 -3.06 0.09 13.49
C GLY A 441 -2.12 1.28 13.71
N ASP A 442 -0.81 1.11 13.43
CA ASP A 442 0.25 2.11 13.67
C ASP A 442 0.21 3.28 12.66
N ALA A 443 -0.88 4.03 12.68
CA ALA A 443 -1.07 5.25 11.91
C ALA A 443 -1.11 6.48 12.83
N PRO A 444 -0.45 7.59 12.47
CA PRO A 444 -0.56 8.83 13.22
C PRO A 444 -2.00 9.34 13.28
N ALA A 445 -2.46 9.72 14.48
CA ALA A 445 -3.78 10.29 14.67
C ALA A 445 -3.97 11.55 13.80
N LYS A 446 -5.09 11.62 13.06
CA LYS A 446 -5.43 12.71 12.13
C LYS A 446 -4.44 12.92 10.97
N ALA A 447 -3.47 12.02 10.77
CA ALA A 447 -2.48 12.11 9.71
C ALA A 447 -2.14 10.72 9.14
N ALA A 448 -3.18 9.92 8.87
CA ALA A 448 -3.04 8.53 8.44
C ALA A 448 -2.21 8.33 7.16
N HIS A 449 -2.14 9.35 6.30
CA HIS A 449 -1.32 9.36 5.08
C HIS A 449 0.20 9.37 5.33
N ARG A 450 0.65 9.80 6.52
CA ARG A 450 2.08 9.91 6.80
C ARG A 450 2.80 8.56 6.90
N VAL A 451 2.03 7.46 7.00
CA VAL A 451 2.57 6.09 6.92
C VAL A 451 3.31 5.86 5.59
N PHE A 452 2.99 6.61 4.53
CA PHE A 452 3.63 6.50 3.23
C PHE A 452 4.83 7.45 3.03
N ASP A 453 5.11 8.37 3.94
CA ASP A 453 6.16 9.40 3.75
C ASP A 453 7.54 8.76 3.65
N ALA A 454 7.96 8.00 4.67
CA ALA A 454 9.25 7.32 4.67
C ALA A 454 9.41 6.29 3.53
N PRO A 455 8.40 5.44 3.21
CA PRO A 455 8.44 4.61 2.02
C PRO A 455 8.67 5.37 0.71
N LEU A 456 8.02 6.52 0.52
CA LEU A 456 8.19 7.33 -0.70
C LEU A 456 9.59 7.96 -0.78
N GLU A 457 10.11 8.47 0.34
CA GLU A 457 11.48 9.00 0.40
C GLU A 457 12.52 7.93 0.02
N GLU A 458 12.33 6.69 0.47
CA GLU A 458 13.22 5.57 0.14
C GLU A 458 13.08 5.13 -1.32
N LEU A 459 11.87 5.13 -1.89
CA LEU A 459 11.64 4.92 -3.32
C LEU A 459 12.31 5.99 -4.18
N ASP A 460 12.20 7.27 -3.79
CA ASP A 460 12.87 8.37 -4.48
C ASP A 460 14.40 8.18 -4.49
N HIS A 461 14.97 7.72 -3.37
CA HIS A 461 16.38 7.36 -3.30
C HIS A 461 16.73 6.22 -4.30
N LEU A 462 15.97 5.13 -4.31
CA LEU A 462 16.16 4.02 -5.25
C LEU A 462 16.01 4.47 -6.72
N LEU A 463 15.09 5.39 -7.00
CA LEU A 463 14.90 5.98 -8.33
C LEU A 463 16.11 6.82 -8.78
N VAL A 464 16.67 7.62 -7.88
CA VAL A 464 17.89 8.39 -8.17
C VAL A 464 19.05 7.45 -8.50
N ARG A 465 19.23 6.37 -7.73
CA ARG A 465 20.28 5.37 -7.95
C ARG A 465 20.09 4.63 -9.27
N THR A 466 18.90 4.10 -9.54
CA THR A 466 18.62 3.39 -10.80
C THR A 466 18.72 4.29 -12.02
N ARG A 467 18.32 5.58 -11.92
CA ARG A 467 18.49 6.55 -13.01
C ARG A 467 19.96 6.70 -13.42
N SER A 468 20.88 6.67 -12.46
CA SER A 468 22.32 6.75 -12.76
C SER A 468 22.80 5.56 -13.60
N LEU A 469 22.24 4.37 -13.37
CA LEU A 469 22.54 3.17 -14.17
C LEU A 469 21.99 3.26 -15.59
N VAL A 470 20.89 4.01 -15.79
CA VAL A 470 20.27 4.16 -17.11
C VAL A 470 20.97 5.22 -17.98
N VAL A 471 21.49 6.29 -17.37
CA VAL A 471 22.00 7.46 -18.11
C VAL A 471 23.52 7.39 -18.39
N ILE A 472 24.28 6.57 -17.67
CA ILE A 472 25.74 6.41 -17.85
C ILE A 472 26.07 5.48 -19.05
N ASP A 473 27.27 5.64 -19.65
CA ASP A 473 27.77 4.74 -20.69
C ASP A 473 27.92 3.31 -20.15
N TRP A 474 26.90 2.50 -20.42
CA TRP A 474 26.80 1.11 -19.98
C TRP A 474 27.98 0.24 -20.40
N LYS A 475 28.67 0.59 -21.51
CA LYS A 475 29.84 -0.17 -21.97
C LYS A 475 30.99 -0.07 -20.97
N GLN A 476 31.22 1.13 -20.41
CA GLN A 476 32.24 1.35 -19.40
C GLN A 476 31.91 0.60 -18.10
N ASN A 477 30.64 0.62 -17.65
CA ASN A 477 30.24 -0.10 -16.44
C ASN A 477 30.44 -1.62 -16.59
N ARG A 478 30.10 -2.20 -17.75
CA ARG A 478 30.29 -3.64 -18.00
C ARG A 478 31.77 -4.02 -18.00
N GLU A 479 32.62 -3.24 -18.65
CA GLU A 479 34.07 -3.50 -18.69
C GLU A 479 34.67 -3.45 -17.28
N VAL A 480 34.29 -2.46 -16.47
CA VAL A 480 34.74 -2.34 -15.07
C VAL A 480 34.29 -3.53 -14.23
N HIS A 481 33.02 -3.93 -14.30
CA HIS A 481 32.52 -5.10 -13.57
C HIS A 481 33.20 -6.41 -14.01
N GLY A 482 33.43 -6.60 -15.30
CA GLY A 482 34.13 -7.77 -15.83
C GLY A 482 35.62 -7.83 -15.43
N VAL A 483 36.26 -6.69 -15.19
CA VAL A 483 37.62 -6.62 -14.63
C VAL A 483 37.60 -6.93 -13.13
N LEU A 484 36.68 -6.35 -12.37
CA LEU A 484 36.56 -6.59 -10.92
C LEU A 484 36.28 -8.06 -10.60
N ARG A 485 35.43 -8.75 -11.38
CA ARG A 485 35.20 -10.19 -11.24
C ARG A 485 36.48 -11.00 -11.44
N ARG A 486 37.22 -10.74 -12.53
CA ARG A 486 38.48 -11.46 -12.81
C ARG A 486 39.48 -11.32 -11.67
N PHE A 487 39.50 -10.15 -11.03
CA PHE A 487 40.28 -9.91 -9.82
C PHE A 487 39.75 -10.67 -8.60
N GLN A 488 38.44 -10.67 -8.35
CA GLN A 488 37.82 -11.35 -7.19
C GLN A 488 37.85 -12.88 -7.29
N GLU A 489 37.71 -13.44 -8.49
CA GLU A 489 37.79 -14.89 -8.76
C GLU A 489 39.24 -15.40 -8.83
N GLY A 490 40.23 -14.52 -8.65
CA GLY A 490 41.65 -14.88 -8.65
C GLY A 490 42.19 -15.29 -10.03
N LEU A 491 41.48 -14.97 -11.11
CA LEU A 491 41.82 -15.36 -12.48
C LEU A 491 42.98 -14.56 -13.10
N ASP A 492 43.40 -13.45 -12.48
CA ASP A 492 44.53 -12.62 -12.95
C ASP A 492 45.90 -12.97 -12.31
N ARG A 493 46.09 -14.23 -11.84
CA ARG A 493 47.46 -14.76 -11.60
C ARG A 493 48.10 -15.42 -12.82
N ALA A 494 47.44 -15.45 -13.98
CA ALA A 494 48.00 -15.93 -15.23
C ALA A 494 48.13 -14.80 -16.26
N GLU A 495 49.35 -14.28 -16.38
CA GLU A 495 49.93 -13.50 -17.49
C GLU A 495 49.18 -12.23 -17.95
N ALA A 496 49.73 -11.08 -17.55
CA ALA A 496 49.37 -9.77 -18.10
C ALA A 496 49.59 -9.74 -19.63
N PRO A 497 48.61 -9.31 -20.44
CA PRO A 497 48.82 -9.13 -21.87
C PRO A 497 49.72 -7.92 -22.13
N VAL A 498 50.82 -8.17 -22.84
CA VAL A 498 51.71 -7.14 -23.36
C VAL A 498 50.93 -6.24 -24.33
N ILE A 499 50.73 -4.99 -23.94
CA ILE A 499 50.16 -3.95 -24.80
C ILE A 499 51.16 -3.70 -25.96
N PRO A 500 50.80 -3.91 -27.24
CA PRO A 500 51.65 -3.52 -28.35
C PRO A 500 51.70 -2.00 -28.39
N LYS A 501 52.91 -1.43 -28.34
CA LYS A 501 53.12 0.00 -28.62
C LYS A 501 52.66 0.28 -30.05
N LEU A 502 51.69 1.18 -30.18
CA LEU A 502 51.34 1.83 -31.45
C LEU A 502 52.51 2.74 -31.85
N THR A 503 53.15 2.42 -32.97
CA THR A 503 53.93 3.36 -33.81
C THR A 503 53.11 3.71 -35.02
#